data_AF-A0A7V3NYQ1-F1
#
_entry.id   AF-A0A7V3NYQ1-F1
#
_cell.length_a   1.000
_cell.length_b   1.000
_cell.length_c   1.000
_cell.angle_alpha   90.00
_cell.angle_beta   90.00
_cell.angle_gamma   90.00
#
_symmetry.space_group_name_H-M   'P 1'
#
loop_
_entity.id
_entity.type
_entity.pdbx_description
1 polymer ?
#
loop_
_entity_poly.entity_id
_entity_poly.type
_entity_poly.pdbx_seq_one_letter_code
_entity_poly.pdbx_strand_id
1 'polypeptide(L)'
;YFLNQAQFYKAIPIRSSTDIECALAGELQKIASWEIPGFGSSDCSCPSHLLGMKTDPLLNPEFISILQYYRMDRLFFKGDFCSRGQIANRSLAIKQSP
;
A
#
# COMPACT_ATOMS: atom_id res chain seq x y z
N TYR A 1 -1.29 -14.31 -21.39
CA TYR A 1 0.06 -14.85 -21.67
C TYR A 1 0.67 -15.50 -20.43
N PHE A 2 1.05 -14.75 -19.38
CA PHE A 2 1.75 -15.31 -18.20
C PHE A 2 0.99 -16.38 -17.42
N LEU A 3 -0.34 -16.28 -17.32
CA LEU A 3 -1.16 -17.26 -16.60
C LEU A 3 -1.04 -18.69 -17.16
N ASN A 4 -0.88 -18.85 -18.47
CA ASN A 4 -0.75 -20.18 -19.09
C ASN A 4 0.62 -20.82 -18.87
N GLN A 5 1.63 -20.01 -18.54
CA GLN A 5 2.99 -20.47 -18.29
C GLN A 5 3.25 -20.72 -16.78
N ALA A 6 2.35 -20.27 -15.91
CA ALA A 6 2.51 -20.39 -14.48
C ALA A 6 2.07 -21.78 -14.00
N GLN A 7 2.95 -22.49 -13.28
CA GLN A 7 2.59 -23.73 -12.60
C GLN A 7 1.58 -23.50 -11.46
N PHE A 8 1.63 -22.31 -10.84
CA PHE A 8 0.75 -21.91 -9.76
C PHE A 8 0.52 -20.40 -9.81
N TYR A 9 -0.71 -19.98 -9.50
CA TYR A 9 -1.05 -18.58 -9.32
C TYR A 9 -2.05 -18.44 -8.17
N LYS A 10 -1.92 -17.35 -7.40
CA LYS A 10 -2.82 -17.03 -6.29
C LYS A 10 -3.23 -15.56 -6.38
N ALA A 11 -4.54 -15.32 -6.39
CA ALA A 11 -5.07 -13.97 -6.28
C ALA A 11 -5.22 -13.58 -4.80
N ILE A 12 -4.61 -12.45 -4.42
CA ILE A 12 -4.76 -11.86 -3.08
C ILE A 12 -5.45 -10.50 -3.24
N PRO A 13 -6.78 -10.42 -3.03
CA PRO A 13 -7.50 -9.20 -3.31
C PRO A 13 -7.21 -8.12 -2.26
N ILE A 14 -6.96 -6.90 -2.73
CA ILE A 14 -6.95 -5.67 -1.94
C ILE A 14 -8.14 -4.83 -2.40
N ARG A 15 -9.09 -4.56 -1.50
CA ARG A 15 -10.26 -3.73 -1.79
C ARG A 15 -10.03 -2.34 -1.23
N SER A 16 -10.31 -1.32 -2.03
CA SER A 16 -10.15 0.08 -1.67
C SER A 16 -11.14 0.93 -2.44
N SER A 17 -11.63 2.00 -1.83
CA SER A 17 -12.45 3.03 -2.48
C SER A 17 -11.61 4.15 -3.09
N THR A 18 -10.29 4.13 -2.89
CA THR A 18 -9.33 5.10 -3.41
C THR A 18 -8.34 4.43 -4.35
N ASP A 19 -7.77 5.23 -5.26
CA ASP A 19 -6.73 4.81 -6.20
C ASP A 19 -5.39 4.62 -5.48
N ILE A 20 -4.98 3.37 -5.38
CA ILE A 20 -3.87 2.93 -4.52
C ILE A 20 -2.82 2.15 -5.27
N GLU A 21 -3.08 1.94 -6.57
CA GLU A 21 -2.30 1.10 -7.46
C GLU A 21 -0.86 1.59 -7.53
N CYS A 22 -0.64 2.86 -7.92
CA CYS A 22 0.70 3.43 -8.05
C CYS A 22 1.46 3.45 -6.71
N ALA A 23 0.76 3.76 -5.61
CA ALA A 23 1.37 3.76 -4.28
C ALA A 23 1.81 2.35 -3.87
N LEU A 24 0.94 1.35 -4.08
CA LEU A 24 1.25 -0.05 -3.80
C LEU A 24 2.40 -0.56 -4.68
N ALA A 25 2.39 -0.23 -5.97
CA ALA A 25 3.45 -0.60 -6.90
C ALA A 25 4.80 0.00 -6.45
N GLY A 26 4.82 1.27 -6.02
CA GLY A 26 6.01 1.92 -5.50
C GLY A 26 6.57 1.25 -4.24
N GLU A 27 5.72 0.81 -3.30
CA GLU A 27 6.17 0.05 -2.12
C GLU A 27 6.67 -1.34 -2.49
N LEU A 28 5.97 -2.05 -3.37
CA LEU A 28 6.40 -3.37 -3.83
C LEU A 28 7.73 -3.31 -4.61
N GLN A 29 7.99 -2.23 -5.34
CA GLN A 29 9.23 -2.06 -6.11
C GLN A 29 10.47 -2.02 -5.19
N LYS A 30 10.34 -1.51 -3.96
CA LYS A 30 11.44 -1.48 -2.97
C LYS A 30 11.91 -2.87 -2.56
N ILE A 31 11.02 -3.86 -2.61
CA ILE A 31 11.28 -5.25 -2.22
C ILE A 31 11.36 -6.19 -3.43
N ALA A 32 11.15 -5.68 -4.64
CA ALA A 32 11.20 -6.44 -5.88
C ALA A 32 12.65 -6.77 -6.25
N SER A 33 12.85 -7.94 -6.84
CA SER A 33 14.14 -8.33 -7.42
C SER A 33 14.31 -7.90 -8.87
N TRP A 34 13.20 -7.74 -9.59
CA TRP A 34 13.16 -7.31 -10.97
C TRP A 34 11.76 -6.79 -11.34
N GLU A 35 11.67 -6.12 -12.47
CA GLU A 35 10.44 -5.53 -13.01
C GLU A 35 10.38 -5.68 -14.53
N ILE A 36 9.18 -5.57 -15.10
CA ILE A 36 8.98 -5.49 -16.55
C ILE A 36 8.64 -4.04 -16.91
N PRO A 37 9.55 -3.27 -17.52
CA PRO A 37 9.32 -1.85 -17.79
C PRO A 37 8.05 -1.59 -18.61
N GLY A 38 7.27 -0.59 -18.20
CA GLY A 38 6.04 -0.16 -18.87
C GLY A 38 4.84 -1.10 -18.71
N PHE A 39 5.00 -2.22 -17.99
CA PHE A 39 3.91 -3.18 -17.83
C PHE A 39 2.87 -2.67 -16.85
N GLY A 40 1.62 -2.53 -17.29
CA GLY A 40 0.51 -2.11 -16.44
C GLY A 40 0.55 -0.64 -16.03
N SER A 41 1.45 0.16 -16.59
CA SER A 41 1.65 1.58 -16.27
C SER A 41 1.37 2.49 -17.47
N SER A 42 0.35 2.18 -18.27
CA SER A 42 0.05 2.91 -19.52
C SER A 42 -0.50 4.32 -19.31
N ASP A 43 -1.13 4.55 -18.16
CA ASP A 43 -1.81 5.79 -17.76
C ASP A 43 -1.13 6.50 -16.59
N CYS A 44 0.02 5.99 -16.14
CA CYS A 44 0.82 6.58 -15.07
C CYS A 44 2.31 6.63 -15.44
N SER A 45 3.10 7.40 -14.70
CA SER A 45 4.55 7.50 -14.92
C SER A 45 5.36 6.45 -14.13
N CYS A 46 4.71 5.39 -13.63
CA CYS A 46 5.39 4.34 -12.87
C CYS A 46 6.32 3.53 -13.80
N PRO A 47 7.49 3.09 -13.31
CA PRO A 47 8.39 2.26 -14.13
C PRO A 47 7.75 0.92 -14.55
N SER A 48 7.00 0.31 -13.64
CA SER A 48 6.26 -0.93 -13.88
C SER A 48 5.23 -1.19 -12.77
N HIS A 49 4.12 -1.85 -13.10
CA HIS A 49 3.18 -2.46 -12.15
C HIS A 49 3.29 -4.00 -12.10
N LEU A 50 4.22 -4.61 -12.87
CA LEU A 50 4.53 -6.03 -12.80
C LEU A 50 5.95 -6.25 -12.28
N LEU A 51 5.98 -6.66 -11.02
CA LEU A 51 7.19 -6.85 -10.23
C LEU A 51 7.39 -8.33 -9.94
N GLY A 52 8.64 -8.75 -9.83
CA GLY A 52 9.00 -10.12 -9.52
C GLY A 52 10.03 -10.22 -8.41
N MET A 53 9.98 -11.33 -7.67
CA MET A 53 10.88 -11.63 -6.56
C MET A 53 11.60 -12.94 -6.83
N LYS A 54 12.86 -13.06 -6.36
CA LYS A 54 13.63 -14.31 -6.47
C LYS A 54 13.12 -15.41 -5.54
N THR A 55 12.56 -15.03 -4.40
CA THR A 55 12.02 -15.92 -3.37
C THR A 55 10.50 -15.81 -3.33
N ASP A 56 9.85 -16.79 -2.69
CA ASP A 56 8.40 -16.75 -2.49
C ASP A 56 8.00 -15.50 -1.66
N PRO A 57 7.21 -14.57 -2.22
CA PRO A 57 6.76 -13.38 -1.49
C PRO A 57 5.97 -13.71 -0.23
N LEU A 58 5.30 -14.87 -0.18
CA LEU A 58 4.53 -15.29 1.00
C LEU A 58 5.40 -15.69 2.20
N LEU A 59 6.71 -15.83 2.01
CA LEU A 59 7.68 -16.05 3.09
C LEU A 59 8.41 -14.75 3.48
N ASN A 60 8.21 -13.66 2.74
CA ASN A 60 8.86 -12.39 3.03
C ASN A 60 8.00 -11.56 4.02
N PRO A 61 8.50 -11.28 5.24
CA PRO A 61 7.76 -10.49 6.23
C PRO A 61 7.47 -9.05 5.76
N GLU A 62 8.31 -8.45 4.91
CA GLU A 62 8.08 -7.12 4.36
C GLU A 62 6.89 -7.12 3.39
N PHE A 63 6.81 -8.11 2.50
CA PHE A 63 5.68 -8.28 1.60
C PHE A 63 4.37 -8.47 2.38
N ILE A 64 4.41 -9.33 3.42
CA ILE A 64 3.26 -9.57 4.29
C ILE A 64 2.84 -8.28 5.02
N SER A 65 3.80 -7.48 5.49
CA SER A 65 3.53 -6.21 6.17
C SER A 65 2.89 -5.19 5.23
N ILE A 66 3.41 -5.03 4.01
CA ILE A 66 2.80 -4.17 2.97
C ILE A 66 1.37 -4.66 2.69
N LEU A 67 1.18 -5.95 2.45
CA LEU A 67 -0.14 -6.52 2.16
C LEU A 67 -1.15 -6.25 3.28
N GLN A 68 -0.74 -6.42 4.54
CA GLN A 68 -1.60 -6.15 5.71
C GLN A 68 -1.95 -4.67 5.82
N TYR A 69 -0.97 -3.78 5.64
CA TYR A 69 -1.18 -2.34 5.67
C TYR A 69 -2.25 -1.91 4.66
N TYR A 70 -2.14 -2.38 3.41
CA TYR A 70 -3.11 -2.04 2.38
C TYR A 70 -4.48 -2.70 2.60
N ARG A 71 -4.58 -3.85 3.28
CA ARG A 71 -5.87 -4.51 3.53
C ARG A 71 -6.61 -4.02 4.77
N MET A 72 -5.90 -3.61 5.82
CA MET A 72 -6.48 -3.37 7.14
C MET A 72 -6.09 -1.98 7.68
N ASP A 73 -4.80 -1.66 7.72
CA ASP A 73 -4.33 -0.55 8.55
C ASP A 73 -4.57 0.85 7.97
N ARG A 74 -4.96 0.95 6.70
CA ARG A 74 -5.46 2.22 6.12
C ARG A 74 -6.79 2.68 6.71
N LEU A 75 -7.48 1.84 7.48
CA LEU A 75 -8.76 2.19 8.12
C LEU A 75 -8.59 2.96 9.44
N PHE A 76 -7.39 3.08 10.00
CA PHE A 76 -7.18 3.72 11.31
C PHE A 76 -7.07 5.26 11.29
N PHE A 77 -7.34 5.91 10.16
CA PHE A 77 -7.48 7.37 10.09
C PHE A 77 -8.79 7.79 9.44
N LYS A 78 -9.90 7.46 10.11
CA LYS A 78 -11.09 8.31 10.06
C LYS A 78 -11.53 8.52 11.49
N GLY A 79 -11.41 9.76 11.96
CA GLY A 79 -11.78 10.18 13.30
C GLY A 79 -13.27 10.07 13.53
N ASP A 80 -13.79 8.85 13.62
CA ASP A 80 -15.10 8.56 14.16
C ASP A 80 -14.96 8.31 15.67
N PHE A 81 -14.39 9.31 16.36
CA PHE A 81 -14.84 9.60 17.71
C PHE A 81 -16.30 10.05 17.57
N CYS A 82 -17.22 9.10 17.67
CA CYS A 82 -18.61 9.39 17.98
C CYS A 82 -18.62 10.08 19.35
N SER A 83 -18.64 11.41 19.35
CA SER A 83 -18.68 12.26 20.54
C SER A 83 -20.05 12.18 21.19
N ARG A 84 -20.30 11.10 21.93
CA ARG A 84 -21.09 11.19 23.16
C ARG A 84 -20.11 11.38 24.32
N GLY A 85 -20.01 12.63 24.77
CA GLY A 85 -19.33 12.99 26.01
C GLY A 85 -18.22 14.01 25.79
N GLN A 86 -18.46 15.21 26.32
CA GLN A 86 -17.51 16.32 26.55
C GLN A 86 -16.13 15.78 27.00
N ILE A 87 -14.98 16.42 26.72
CA ILE A 87 -14.58 17.71 27.30
C ILE A 87 -13.58 18.41 26.37
N ALA A 88 -13.79 19.71 26.17
CA ALA A 88 -12.88 20.62 25.51
C ALA A 88 -11.59 20.81 26.32
N ASN A 89 -10.45 20.80 25.64
CA ASN A 89 -9.32 21.67 25.98
C ASN A 89 -8.60 22.10 24.70
N ARG A 90 -9.14 23.15 24.09
CA ARG A 90 -8.40 24.05 23.23
C ARG A 90 -7.46 24.86 24.13
N SER A 91 -6.16 24.59 24.08
CA SER A 91 -5.15 25.61 24.39
C SER A 91 -4.42 25.95 23.09
N LEU A 92 -4.89 27.04 22.49
CA LEU A 92 -4.18 27.84 21.50
C LEU A 92 -3.16 28.74 22.21
N ALA A 93 -2.10 29.09 21.47
CA ALA A 93 -1.03 30.04 21.79
C ALA A 93 0.05 29.45 22.74
N ILE A 94 1.35 29.65 22.49
CA ILE A 94 2.01 30.94 22.41
C ILE A 94 3.24 30.88 21.46
N LYS A 95 3.39 31.93 20.64
CA LYS A 95 4.60 32.28 19.87
C LYS A 95 5.78 32.62 20.81
N GLN A 96 7.00 32.53 20.27
CA GLN A 96 8.25 33.24 20.63
C GLN A 96 9.37 32.42 21.30
N SER A 97 10.38 32.11 20.46
CA SER A 97 11.84 32.39 20.59
C SER A 97 12.48 32.53 21.98
N PRO A 98 13.72 32.06 22.09
CA PRO A 98 14.88 32.94 22.30
C PRO A 98 15.67 33.22 21.01
#